data_AF-A0A959GI18-F1
#
_entry.id   AF-A0A959GI18-F1
#
_cell.length_a   1.000
_cell.length_b   1.000
_cell.length_c   1.000
_cell.angle_alpha   90.00
_cell.angle_beta   90.00
_cell.angle_gamma   90.00
#
_symmetry.space_group_name_H-M   'P 1'
#
loop_
_entity.id
_entity.type
_entity.pdbx_description
1 polymer ?
#
loop_
_entity_poly.entity_id
_entity_poly.type
_entity_poly.pdbx_seq_one_letter_code
_entity_poly.pdbx_strand_id
1 'polypeptide(L)' 'MPEQPATLHLLEGPGGKYDPESGQVTGAYYRYVVYIPWATAESTGLPLQPTVKGGPWIMDPGTHRAHIMISPPPED' A
#
# COMPACT_ATOMS: atom_id res chain seq x y z
N MET A 1 -4.56 -2.49 14.71
CA MET A 1 -3.18 -2.54 14.19
C MET A 1 -2.60 -3.88 14.58
N PRO A 2 -1.76 -4.51 13.74
CA PRO A 2 -1.14 -5.79 14.07
C PRO A 2 -0.19 -5.63 15.26
N GLU A 3 -0.14 -6.66 16.11
CA GLU A 3 0.71 -6.68 17.32
C GLU A 3 2.20 -6.95 17.00
N GLN A 4 2.47 -7.48 15.81
CA GLN A 4 3.81 -7.79 15.29
C GLN A 4 3.99 -7.11 13.92
N PRO A 5 5.24 -6.95 13.44
CA PRO A 5 5.49 -6.49 12.08
C PRO A 5 4.68 -7.32 11.08
N ALA A 6 3.87 -6.65 10.27
CA ALA A 6 2.97 -7.30 9.33
C ALA A 6 2.85 -6.49 8.06
N THR A 7 2.52 -7.20 6.98
CA THR A 7 2.23 -6.62 5.67
C THR A 7 0.78 -6.92 5.32
N LEU A 8 0.04 -5.91 4.85
CA LEU A 8 -1.30 -6.08 4.30
C LEU A 8 -1.23 -5.94 2.79
N HIS A 9 -1.78 -6.93 2.09
CA HIS A 9 -1.91 -6.96 0.64
C HIS A 9 -3.37 -6.69 0.26
N LEU A 10 -3.59 -5.83 -0.72
CA LEU A 10 -4.91 -5.41 -1.17
C LEU A 10 -4.94 -5.48 -2.69
N LEU A 11 -5.98 -6.13 -3.22
CA LEU A 11 -6.36 -6.03 -4.61
C LEU A 11 -7.75 -5.38 -4.63
N GLU A 12 -7.79 -4.09 -4.96
CA GLU A 12 -9.01 -3.28 -4.86
C GLU A 12 -9.17 -2.36 -6.07
N GLY A 13 -10.39 -1.91 -6.35
CA GLY A 13 -10.64 -0.92 -7.38
C GLY A 13 -12.13 -0.79 -7.64
N PRO A 14 -12.62 0.40 -8.05
CA PRO A 14 -14.05 0.64 -8.26
C PRO A 14 -14.65 -0.25 -9.36
N GLY A 15 -13.81 -0.73 -10.29
CA GLY A 15 -14.19 -1.66 -11.36
C GLY A 15 -13.81 -3.11 -11.08
N GLY A 16 -13.34 -3.43 -9.87
CA GLY A 16 -12.82 -4.75 -9.50
C GLY A 16 -13.86 -5.84 -9.70
N LYS A 17 -13.61 -6.76 -10.64
CA LYS A 17 -14.48 -7.90 -10.94
C LYS A 17 -13.67 -9.16 -11.11
N TYR A 18 -14.08 -10.21 -10.42
CA TYR A 18 -13.56 -11.56 -10.65
C TYR A 18 -14.26 -12.18 -11.85
N ASP A 19 -13.47 -12.68 -12.80
CA ASP A 19 -13.91 -13.46 -13.94
C ASP A 19 -13.67 -14.97 -13.65
N PRO A 20 -14.73 -15.78 -13.47
CA PRO A 20 -14.59 -17.21 -13.20
C PRO A 20 -14.02 -18.04 -14.36
N GLU A 21 -14.15 -17.57 -15.61
CA GLU A 21 -13.67 -18.33 -16.78
C GLU A 21 -12.15 -18.22 -16.92
N SER A 22 -11.61 -17.01 -16.78
CA SER A 22 -10.16 -16.77 -16.82
C SER A 22 -9.47 -16.95 -15.47
N GLY A 23 -10.23 -16.92 -14.37
CA GLY A 23 -9.69 -16.94 -13.00
C GLY A 23 -9.01 -15.63 -12.58
N GLN A 24 -9.23 -14.54 -13.32
CA GLN A 24 -8.54 -13.26 -13.10
C GLN A 24 -9.46 -12.20 -12.49
N VAL A 25 -8.85 -11.20 -11.84
CA VAL A 25 -9.55 -10.00 -11.38
C VAL A 25 -9.21 -8.86 -12.32
N THR A 26 -10.22 -8.24 -12.92
CA THR A 26 -10.09 -7.09 -13.82
C THR A 26 -10.54 -5.81 -13.13
N GLY A 27 -10.01 -4.66 -13.55
CA GLY A 27 -10.42 -3.35 -13.02
C GLY A 27 -10.07 -3.08 -11.54
N ALA A 28 -9.21 -3.92 -10.96
CA ALA A 28 -8.59 -3.73 -9.66
C ALA A 28 -7.11 -3.33 -9.84
N TYR A 29 -6.58 -2.59 -8.88
CA TYR A 29 -5.16 -2.30 -8.73
C TYR A 29 -4.64 -2.95 -7.46
N TYR A 30 -3.38 -3.36 -7.51
CA TYR A 30 -2.70 -3.94 -6.37
C TYR A 30 -2.03 -2.84 -5.55
N ARG A 31 -2.18 -2.90 -4.23
CA ARG A 31 -1.43 -2.08 -3.28
C ARG A 31 -1.08 -2.94 -2.06
N TYR A 32 0.00 -2.58 -1.39
CA TYR A 32 0.34 -3.23 -0.13
C TYR A 32 0.97 -2.22 0.83
N VAL A 33 0.90 -2.54 2.11
CA VAL A 33 1.43 -1.70 3.18
C VAL A 33 2.29 -2.50 4.13
N VAL A 34 3.36 -1.88 4.61
CA VAL A 34 4.21 -2.43 5.67
C VAL A 34 3.98 -1.61 6.92
N TYR A 35 3.43 -2.22 7.97
CA TYR A 35 3.17 -1.53 9.22
C TYR A 35 4.48 -1.29 9.98
N ILE A 36 4.75 -0.02 10.32
CA ILE A 36 5.92 0.44 11.06
C ILE A 36 5.49 1.44 12.15
N PRO A 37 4.77 0.97 13.19
CA PRO A 37 4.19 1.86 14.20
C PRO A 37 5.22 2.85 14.77
N TRP A 38 4.80 4.10 14.96
CA TRP A 38 5.57 5.21 15.52
C TRP A 38 6.74 5.72 14.66
N ALA A 39 7.02 5.13 13.50
CA ALA A 39 8.01 5.66 12.57
C ALA A 39 7.59 7.02 11.99
N THR A 40 8.56 7.87 11.66
CA THR A 40 8.34 9.19 11.06
C THR A 40 8.99 9.32 9.68
N ALA A 41 8.71 10.40 8.97
CA ALA A 41 9.39 10.70 7.71
C ALA A 41 10.90 10.86 7.92
N GLU A 42 11.31 11.50 9.01
CA GLU A 42 12.71 11.73 9.37
C GLU A 42 13.43 10.43 9.72
N SER A 43 12.76 9.51 10.45
CA SER A 43 13.39 8.24 10.86
C SER A 43 13.53 7.25 9.70
N THR A 44 12.68 7.35 8.68
CA THR A 44 12.63 6.42 7.54
C THR A 44 13.26 6.98 6.26
N GLY A 45 13.34 8.30 6.13
CA GLY A 45 13.68 8.98 4.88
C GLY A 45 12.56 8.96 3.84
N LEU A 46 11.38 8.44 4.17
CA LEU A 46 10.26 8.35 3.23
C LEU A 46 9.51 9.69 3.15
N PRO A 47 9.05 10.08 1.95
CA PRO A 47 8.20 11.26 1.80
C PRO A 47 6.81 11.01 2.40
N LEU A 48 6.06 12.09 2.65
CA LEU A 48 4.67 12.02 3.16
C LEU A 48 3.65 11.67 2.07
N GLN A 49 4.06 11.68 0.81
CA GLN A 49 3.24 11.39 -0.36
C GLN A 49 4.13 10.82 -1.48
N PRO A 50 3.58 10.06 -2.44
CA PRO A 50 4.37 9.49 -3.52
C PRO A 50 4.99 10.60 -4.38
N THR A 51 6.31 10.52 -4.58
CA THR A 51 7.05 11.49 -5.41
C THR A 51 7.11 11.10 -6.88
N VAL A 52 6.83 9.83 -7.19
CA VAL A 52 6.74 9.26 -8.54
C VAL A 52 5.60 8.24 -8.58
N LYS A 53 5.09 7.91 -9.77
CA LYS A 53 4.05 6.87 -9.95
C LYS A 53 4.54 5.55 -9.34
N GLY A 54 3.86 5.10 -8.29
CA GLY A 54 4.18 3.89 -7.54
C GLY A 54 5.38 3.95 -6.59
N GLY A 55 5.97 5.13 -6.39
CA GLY A 55 7.00 5.32 -5.36
C GLY A 55 6.43 5.17 -3.94
N PRO A 56 7.21 4.63 -2.97
CA PRO A 56 6.75 4.44 -1.60
C PRO A 56 6.68 5.76 -0.81
N TRP A 57 5.77 5.83 0.16
CA TRP A 57 5.65 6.96 1.09
C TRP A 57 5.19 6.49 2.46
N ILE A 58 5.38 7.31 3.50
CA ILE A 58 4.86 7.03 4.84
C ILE A 58 3.50 7.69 5.05
N MET A 59 2.54 6.94 5.57
CA MET A 59 1.22 7.42 5.97
C MET A 59 1.08 7.35 7.49
N ASP A 60 0.35 8.31 8.07
CA ASP A 60 0.15 8.47 9.52
C ASP A 60 1.46 8.47 10.37
N PRO A 61 2.52 9.22 9.96
CA PRO A 61 3.81 9.22 10.66
C PRO A 61 3.67 9.62 12.14
N GLY A 62 4.47 9.02 13.00
CA GLY A 62 4.49 9.30 14.44
C GLY A 62 3.27 8.76 15.21
N THR A 63 2.42 7.96 14.58
CA THR A 63 1.26 7.34 15.23
C THR A 63 1.41 5.83 15.32
N HIS A 64 0.59 5.19 16.15
CA HIS A 64 0.48 3.73 16.21
C HIS A 64 0.06 3.09 14.86
N ARG A 65 -0.39 3.89 13.89
CA ARG A 65 -0.87 3.46 12.57
C ARG A 65 0.16 3.66 11.47
N ALA A 66 1.34 4.20 11.78
CA ALA A 66 2.35 4.51 10.77
C ALA A 66 2.65 3.30 9.88
N HIS A 67 2.60 3.51 8.56
CA HIS A 67 2.85 2.46 7.58
C HIS A 67 3.46 3.00 6.29
N ILE A 68 4.27 2.17 5.65
CA ILE A 68 4.78 2.42 4.30
C ILE A 68 3.68 2.03 3.32
N MET A 69 3.26 2.99 2.51
CA MET A 69 2.33 2.82 1.42
C MET A 69 3.07 2.48 0.13
N ILE A 70 2.68 1.39 -0.54
CA ILE A 70 3.25 0.96 -1.81
C ILE A 70 2.11 0.64 -2.79
N SER A 71 2.08 1.31 -3.93
CA SER A 71 1.03 1.17 -4.94
C SER A 71 1.68 1.04 -6.31
N PRO A 72 2.12 -0.18 -6.70
CA PRO A 72 2.74 -0.39 -8.00
C PRO A 72 1.90 0.22 -9.13
N PRO A 73 2.54 0.74 -10.19
CA PRO A 73 1.81 1.20 -11.36
C PRO A 73 0.93 0.05 -11.90
N PRO A 74 -0.24 0.35 -12.49
CA PRO A 74 -1.02 -0.64 -13.22
C PRO A 74 -0.16 -1.31 -14.28
N GLU A 75 -0.39 -2.61 -14.51
CA GLU A 75 0.15 -3.30 -15.68
C GLU A 75 -0.43 -2.65 -16.95
N ASP A 76 0.42 -2.45 -17.97
CA ASP A 76 0.05 -1.85 -19.25
C ASP A 76 -0.79 -2.81 -20.12
#